data_AF-A0A1Z7Z5P5-F1
#
_entry.id   AF-A0A1Z7Z5P5-F1
#
_cell.length_a   1.000
_cell.length_b   1.000
_cell.length_c   1.000
_cell.angle_alpha   90.00
_cell.angle_beta   90.00
_cell.angle_gamma   90.00
#
_symmetry.space_group_name_H-M   'P 1'
#
loop_
_entity.id
_entity.type
_entity.pdbx_description
1 polymer ?
#
loop_
_entity_poly.entity_id
_entity_poly.type
_entity_poly.pdbx_seq_one_letter_code
_entity_poly.pdbx_strand_id
1 'polypeptide(L)'
;MENYKLESHQKDESKQRFIKEEAYIRARKKLDNLKGFYWHLASYIVVNIFLIVLIGVNTGNFWHFGTFATAIFWGIGLLFHFLGIYGPDFFFGKNWEERKIKEIMDKEKRH
;
A
#
# COMPACT_ATOMS: atom_id res chain seq x y z
N MET A 1 -13.21 11.51 45.40
CA MET A 1 -12.10 10.68 44.89
C MET A 1 -12.56 9.68 43.82
N GLU A 2 -13.76 9.10 43.91
CA GLU A 2 -14.30 8.19 42.87
C GLU A 2 -14.51 8.85 41.50
N ASN A 3 -15.05 10.07 41.43
CA ASN A 3 -15.33 10.74 40.15
C ASN A 3 -14.06 10.98 39.31
N TYR A 4 -12.94 11.35 39.95
CA TYR A 4 -11.64 11.48 39.28
C TYR A 4 -11.15 10.14 38.71
N LYS A 5 -11.41 9.05 39.42
CA LYS A 5 -11.03 7.70 38.98
C LYS A 5 -11.89 7.27 37.79
N LEU A 6 -13.19 7.56 37.83
CA LEU A 6 -14.14 7.29 36.75
C LEU A 6 -13.81 8.08 35.47
N GLU A 7 -13.53 9.38 35.58
CA GLU A 7 -13.10 10.21 34.45
C GLU A 7 -11.77 9.73 33.85
N SER A 8 -10.81 9.32 34.69
CA SER A 8 -9.53 8.76 34.22
C SER A 8 -9.72 7.45 33.44
N HIS A 9 -10.58 6.55 33.93
CA HIS A 9 -10.90 5.31 33.25
C HIS A 9 -11.63 5.54 31.91
N GLN A 10 -12.59 6.47 31.87
CA GLN A 10 -13.29 6.82 30.61
C GLN A 10 -12.34 7.45 29.58
N LYS A 11 -11.40 8.29 30.04
CA LYS A 11 -10.39 8.92 29.18
C LYS A 11 -9.41 7.88 28.61
N ASP A 12 -8.99 6.91 29.42
CA ASP A 12 -8.13 5.83 28.96
C ASP A 12 -8.86 4.90 27.98
N GLU A 13 -10.13 4.54 28.23
CA GLU A 13 -10.91 3.72 27.32
C GLU A 13 -11.16 4.38 25.96
N SER A 14 -11.50 5.67 25.95
CA SER A 14 -11.71 6.42 24.70
C SER A 14 -10.42 6.51 23.88
N LYS A 15 -9.29 6.77 24.54
CA LYS A 15 -7.97 6.79 23.90
C LYS A 15 -7.59 5.42 23.33
N GLN A 16 -7.85 4.34 24.06
CA GLN A 16 -7.59 2.98 23.57
C GLN A 16 -8.49 2.60 22.40
N ARG A 17 -9.77 3.00 22.41
CA ARG A 17 -10.69 2.83 21.26
C ARG A 17 -10.18 3.56 20.03
N PHE A 18 -9.79 4.83 20.19
CA PHE A 18 -9.26 5.64 19.10
C PHE A 18 -7.99 5.02 18.48
N ILE A 19 -7.02 4.60 19.29
CA ILE A 19 -5.79 3.95 18.82
C ILE A 19 -6.10 2.65 18.05
N LYS A 20 -7.04 1.83 18.55
CA LYS A 20 -7.46 0.59 17.89
C LYS A 20 -8.13 0.86 16.55
N GLU A 21 -9.00 1.87 16.49
CA GLU A 21 -9.70 2.25 15.27
C GLU A 21 -8.73 2.80 14.21
N GLU A 22 -7.79 3.65 14.59
CA GLU A 22 -6.73 4.09 13.69
C GLU A 22 -5.87 2.93 13.17
N ALA A 23 -5.47 2.00 14.05
CA ALA A 23 -4.68 0.83 13.65
C ALA A 23 -5.46 -0.04 12.65
N TYR A 24 -6.77 -0.22 12.88
CA TYR A 24 -7.66 -0.92 11.97
C TYR A 24 -7.76 -0.21 10.61
N ILE A 25 -7.96 1.11 10.60
CA ILE A 25 -8.04 1.91 9.36
C ILE A 25 -6.73 1.81 8.56
N ARG A 26 -5.57 1.91 9.23
CA ARG A 26 -4.26 1.76 8.59
C ARG A 26 -4.09 0.37 7.97
N ALA A 27 -4.39 -0.69 8.73
CA ALA A 27 -4.31 -2.06 8.24
C ALA A 27 -5.26 -2.31 7.06
N ARG A 28 -6.48 -1.76 7.12
CA ARG A 28 -7.46 -1.86 6.03
C ARG A 28 -6.99 -1.15 4.77
N LYS A 29 -6.46 0.08 4.89
CA LYS A 29 -5.90 0.83 3.76
C LYS A 29 -4.74 0.09 3.10
N LYS A 30 -3.84 -0.50 3.89
CA LYS A 30 -2.75 -1.36 3.38
C LYS A 30 -3.31 -2.55 2.59
N LEU A 31 -4.32 -3.23 3.13
CA LEU A 31 -4.97 -4.36 2.45
C LEU A 31 -5.62 -3.96 1.12
N ASP A 32 -6.33 -2.83 1.11
CA ASP A 32 -7.04 -2.36 -0.08
C ASP A 32 -6.05 -1.93 -1.18
N ASN A 33 -4.94 -1.28 -0.81
CA ASN A 33 -3.84 -0.99 -1.73
C ASN A 33 -3.21 -2.27 -2.30
N LEU A 34 -2.98 -3.27 -1.44
CA LEU A 34 -2.42 -4.56 -1.84
C LEU A 34 -3.33 -5.28 -2.84
N LYS A 35 -4.64 -5.33 -2.56
CA LYS A 35 -5.64 -5.87 -3.49
C LYS A 35 -5.65 -5.13 -4.81
N GLY A 36 -5.62 -3.80 -4.78
CA GLY A 36 -5.53 -2.97 -5.99
C GLY A 36 -4.28 -3.28 -6.82
N PHE A 37 -3.13 -3.47 -6.16
CA PHE A 37 -1.90 -3.86 -6.84
C PHE A 37 -2.00 -5.23 -7.50
N TYR A 38 -2.53 -6.24 -6.80
CA TYR A 38 -2.74 -7.56 -7.39
C TYR A 38 -3.68 -7.52 -8.58
N TRP A 39 -4.75 -6.71 -8.51
CA TRP A 39 -5.65 -6.56 -9.65
C TRP A 39 -4.98 -5.92 -10.86
N HIS A 40 -4.17 -4.89 -10.62
CA HIS A 40 -3.42 -4.23 -11.68
C HIS A 40 -2.35 -5.16 -12.27
N LEU A 41 -1.63 -5.92 -11.44
CA LEU A 41 -0.65 -6.93 -11.85
C LEU A 41 -1.29 -8.05 -12.67
N ALA A 42 -2.44 -8.57 -12.24
CA ALA A 42 -3.16 -9.61 -12.97
C ALA A 42 -3.61 -9.09 -14.34
N SER A 43 -4.21 -7.89 -14.39
CA SER A 43 -4.60 -7.22 -15.64
C SER A 43 -3.39 -7.02 -16.56
N TYR A 44 -2.27 -6.56 -16.00
CA TYR A 44 -1.01 -6.38 -16.73
C TYR A 44 -0.53 -7.70 -17.38
N ILE A 45 -0.50 -8.80 -16.64
CA ILE A 45 -0.04 -10.10 -17.16
C ILE A 45 -0.99 -10.59 -18.27
N VAL A 46 -2.30 -10.60 -18.00
CA VAL A 46 -3.30 -11.13 -18.95
C VAL A 46 -3.31 -10.35 -20.25
N VAL A 47 -3.35 -9.01 -20.17
CA VAL A 47 -3.42 -8.15 -21.35
C VAL A 47 -2.13 -8.21 -22.15
N ASN A 48 -0.95 -8.18 -21.51
CA ASN A 48 0.32 -8.23 -22.24
C ASN A 48 0.55 -9.59 -22.90
N ILE A 49 0.20 -10.70 -22.25
CA ILE A 49 0.26 -12.03 -22.90
C ILE A 49 -0.67 -12.05 -24.12
N PHE A 50 -1.91 -11.57 -23.97
CA PHE A 50 -2.86 -11.50 -25.08
C PHE A 50 -2.31 -10.66 -26.25
N LEU A 51 -1.75 -9.48 -25.98
CA LEU A 51 -1.16 -8.62 -27.02
C LEU A 51 0.05 -9.26 -27.71
N ILE A 52 0.97 -9.88 -26.95
CA ILE A 52 2.15 -10.54 -27.52
C ILE A 52 1.74 -11.68 -28.45
N VAL A 53 0.77 -12.51 -28.03
CA VAL A 53 0.26 -13.61 -28.85
C VAL A 53 -0.46 -13.09 -30.09
N LEU A 54 -1.34 -12.09 -29.93
CA LEU A 54 -2.09 -11.50 -31.03
C LEU A 54 -1.16 -10.90 -32.10
N ILE A 55 -0.17 -10.11 -31.67
CA ILE A 55 0.78 -9.48 -32.57
C ILE A 55 1.63 -10.55 -33.25
N GLY A 56 2.21 -11.49 -32.49
CA GLY A 56 3.12 -12.48 -33.06
C GLY A 56 2.46 -13.47 -34.02
N VAL A 57 1.19 -13.82 -33.81
CA VAL A 57 0.41 -14.61 -34.77
C VAL A 57 0.11 -13.81 -36.04
N ASN A 58 -0.14 -12.50 -35.91
CA ASN A 58 -0.53 -11.66 -37.04
C ASN A 58 0.66 -11.23 -37.91
N THR A 59 1.80 -10.88 -37.31
CA THR A 59 2.99 -10.38 -38.03
C THR A 59 4.03 -11.47 -38.32
N GLY A 60 3.92 -12.65 -37.69
CA GLY A 60 4.94 -13.71 -37.78
C GLY A 60 6.28 -13.35 -37.11
N ASN A 61 6.38 -12.17 -36.48
CA ASN A 61 7.59 -11.69 -35.82
C ASN A 61 7.29 -11.13 -34.42
N PHE A 62 7.66 -11.92 -33.41
CA PHE A 62 7.46 -11.59 -31.99
C PHE A 62 8.44 -10.52 -31.48
N TRP A 63 9.57 -10.31 -32.15
CA TRP A 63 10.72 -9.57 -31.61
C TRP A 63 10.75 -8.08 -31.97
N HIS A 64 9.60 -7.50 -32.33
CA HIS A 64 9.50 -6.06 -32.53
C HIS A 64 9.39 -5.31 -31.20
N PHE A 65 10.14 -4.22 -31.06
CA PHE A 65 10.09 -3.36 -29.87
C PHE A 65 8.66 -2.86 -29.56
N GLY A 66 7.86 -2.57 -30.59
CA GLY A 66 6.46 -2.17 -30.43
C GLY A 66 5.59 -3.20 -29.70
N THR A 67 5.90 -4.50 -29.83
CA THR A 67 5.21 -5.59 -29.13
C THR A 67 5.40 -5.51 -27.61
N PHE A 68 6.56 -5.04 -27.17
CA PHE A 68 6.92 -4.94 -25.75
C PHE A 68 6.79 -3.52 -25.18
N ALA A 69 6.64 -2.50 -26.03
CA ALA A 69 6.54 -1.11 -25.59
C ALA A 69 5.41 -0.92 -24.57
N THR A 70 4.23 -1.47 -24.84
CA THR A 70 3.07 -1.42 -23.91
C THR A 70 3.42 -2.04 -22.56
N ALA A 71 4.05 -3.22 -22.56
CA ALA A 71 4.48 -3.90 -21.35
C ALA A 71 5.50 -3.06 -20.56
N ILE A 72 6.48 -2.45 -21.25
CA ILE A 72 7.51 -1.64 -20.62
C ILE A 72 6.89 -0.41 -19.94
N PHE A 73 6.07 0.38 -20.66
CA PHE A 73 5.49 1.59 -20.10
C PHE A 73 4.52 1.29 -18.94
N TRP A 74 3.67 0.26 -19.06
CA TRP A 74 2.80 -0.16 -17.97
C TRP A 74 3.59 -0.76 -16.80
N GLY A 75 4.69 -1.46 -17.09
CA GLY A 75 5.59 -2.03 -16.10
C GLY A 75 6.23 -0.96 -15.20
N ILE A 76 6.54 0.22 -15.76
CA ILE A 76 7.01 1.37 -14.97
C ILE A 76 5.92 1.82 -13.98
N GLY A 77 4.67 1.96 -14.43
CA GLY A 77 3.56 2.30 -13.54
C GLY A 77 3.32 1.26 -12.44
N LEU A 78 3.44 -0.03 -12.79
CA LEU A 78 3.34 -1.13 -11.85
C LEU A 78 4.47 -1.10 -10.81
N LEU A 79 5.71 -0.78 -11.23
CA LEU A 79 6.85 -0.60 -10.34
C LEU A 79 6.61 0.53 -9.34
N PHE A 80 6.10 1.69 -9.78
CA PHE A 80 5.76 2.78 -8.87
C PHE A 80 4.66 2.40 -7.89
N HIS A 81 3.66 1.62 -8.30
CA HIS A 81 2.62 1.14 -7.39
C HIS A 81 3.18 0.16 -6.35
N PHE A 82 4.09 -0.73 -6.76
CA PHE A 82 4.83 -1.61 -5.85
C PHE A 82 5.65 -0.81 -4.84
N LEU A 83 6.42 0.19 -5.29
CA LEU A 83 7.19 1.07 -4.42
C LEU A 83 6.29 1.93 -3.51
N GLY A 84 5.07 2.28 -3.91
CA GLY A 84 4.12 2.96 -3.03
C GLY A 84 3.66 2.10 -1.85
N ILE A 85 3.56 0.78 -2.05
CA ILE A 85 3.08 -0.16 -1.03
C ILE A 85 4.22 -0.64 -0.14
N TYR A 86 5.36 -1.02 -0.74
CA TYR A 86 6.49 -1.64 -0.07
C TYR A 86 7.68 -0.71 0.14
N GLY A 87 7.72 0.43 -0.55
CA GLY A 87 8.83 1.37 -0.49
C GLY A 87 9.12 1.91 0.91
N PRO A 88 8.11 2.29 1.73
CA PRO A 88 8.38 2.73 3.09
C PRO A 88 9.18 1.69 3.90
N ASP A 89 8.80 0.42 3.81
CA ASP A 89 9.46 -0.69 4.50
C ASP A 89 10.83 -1.03 3.88
N PHE A 90 10.98 -0.89 2.56
CA PHE A 90 12.23 -1.16 1.83
C PHE A 90 13.30 -0.06 2.02
N PHE A 91 12.90 1.21 1.93
CA PHE A 91 13.83 2.35 2.03
C PHE A 91 14.13 2.78 3.46
N PHE A 92 13.15 2.69 4.37
CA PHE A 92 13.31 3.19 5.74
C PHE A 92 13.33 2.08 6.81
N GLY A 93 13.11 0.82 6.40
CA GLY A 93 13.07 -0.35 7.27
C GLY A 93 11.69 -0.63 7.87
N LYS A 94 11.41 -1.91 8.18
CA LYS A 94 10.12 -2.43 8.70
C LYS A 94 9.52 -1.66 9.89
N ASN A 95 10.34 -0.94 10.66
CA ASN A 95 9.92 -0.24 11.88
C ASN A 95 9.78 1.28 11.70
N TRP A 96 9.94 1.80 10.48
CA TRP A 96 9.83 3.24 10.23
C TRP A 96 8.41 3.76 10.53
N GLU A 97 7.38 3.03 10.12
CA GLU A 97 5.99 3.44 10.32
C GLU A 97 5.64 3.49 11.82
N GLU A 98 6.03 2.46 12.58
CA GLU A 98 5.87 2.43 14.04
C GLU A 98 6.62 3.57 14.74
N ARG A 99 7.85 3.85 14.31
CA ARG A 99 8.63 4.99 14.83
C ARG A 99 7.94 6.32 14.56
N LYS A 100 7.37 6.50 13.37
CA LYS A 100 6.72 7.77 13.00
C LYS A 100 5.41 7.97 13.74
N ILE A 101 4.62 6.90 13.91
CA ILE A 101 3.42 6.92 14.75
C ILE A 101 3.79 7.30 16.19
N LYS A 102 4.83 6.68 16.76
CA LYS A 102 5.31 7.01 18.11
C LYS A 102 5.75 8.47 18.22
N GLU A 103 6.48 8.99 17.24
CA GLU A 103 6.93 10.38 17.20
C GLU A 103 5.75 11.38 17.17
N ILE A 104 4.70 11.08 16.40
CA ILE A 104 3.49 11.92 16.32
C ILE A 104 2.73 11.88 17.66
N MET A 105 2.52 10.69 18.21
CA MET A 105 1.85 10.53 19.52
C MET A 105 2.59 11.24 20.66
N ASP A 106 3.93 11.20 20.65
CA ASP A 106 4.73 11.85 21.69
C ASP A 106 4.75 13.39 21.52
N LYS A 107 4.59 13.91 20.29
CA LYS A 107 4.37 15.34 20.04
C LYS A 107 3.02 15.82 20.55
N GLU A 108 1.94 15.06 20.34
CA GLU A 108 0.62 15.40 20.88
C GLU A 108 0.57 15.41 22.41
N LYS A 109 1.34 14.54 23.09
CA LYS A 109 1.40 14.53 24.56
C LYS A 109 2.18 15.69 25.16
N ARG A 110 3.01 16.38 24.38
CA ARG A 110 3.85 17.51 24.83
C ARG A 110 3.15 18.86 24.66
N HIS A 111 1.95 18.87 24.07
CA HIS A 111 1.04 20.00 23.98
C HIS A 111 -0.22 19.73 24.81
#